data_AF-A0A2N5TSQ4-F1
#
_entry.id   AF-A0A2N5TSQ4-F1
#
_cell.length_a   1.000
_cell.length_b   1.000
_cell.length_c   1.000
_cell.angle_alpha   90.00
_cell.angle_beta   90.00
_cell.angle_gamma   90.00
#
_symmetry.space_group_name_H-M   'P 1'
#
loop_
_entity.id
_entity.type
_entity.pdbx_description
1 polymer ?
#
loop_
_entity_poly.entity_id
_entity_poly.type
_entity_poly.pdbx_seq_one_letter_code
_entity_poly.pdbx_strand_id
1 'polypeptide(L)'
;MKPHQLSNQPTLSDINIHDVYQTGDLICLRKFLKYTIEGTKKASLVSITINRRDQSGRTLLHKLSSSQNESDSIHWLELLQNYPLQLNIPDLESGWTPLHRALYHGNLRFASILIDQLECDLNIKDHEGLSAFDLYHSTIDEPIHSLSTNPSMKIRDQ
;
A
#
# COMPACT_ATOMS: atom_id res chain seq x y z
N MET A 1 17.37 44.32 -22.08
CA MET A 1 17.21 43.71 -20.75
C MET A 1 16.21 42.58 -20.91
N LYS A 2 16.65 41.31 -20.89
CA LYS A 2 15.76 40.15 -20.98
C LYS A 2 15.33 39.77 -19.55
N PRO A 3 14.03 39.67 -19.24
CA PRO A 3 13.62 39.28 -17.90
C PRO A 3 13.96 37.82 -17.65
N HIS A 4 14.46 37.58 -16.44
CA HIS A 4 14.86 36.30 -15.88
C HIS A 4 13.79 35.23 -16.08
N GLN A 5 14.20 34.08 -16.62
CA GLN A 5 13.47 32.85 -16.41
C GLN A 5 13.51 32.52 -14.92
N LEU A 6 12.39 32.74 -14.23
CA LEU A 6 12.11 32.12 -12.95
C LEU A 6 12.02 30.62 -13.21
N SER A 7 13.12 29.92 -12.99
CA SER A 7 13.13 28.47 -12.85
C SER A 7 12.34 28.13 -11.59
N ASN A 8 11.02 27.94 -11.72
CA ASN A 8 10.21 27.27 -10.72
C ASN A 8 10.60 25.79 -10.73
N GLN A 9 11.76 25.48 -10.15
CA GLN A 9 12.05 24.14 -9.67
C GLN A 9 11.12 23.93 -8.47
N PRO A 10 10.17 22.98 -8.52
CA PRO A 10 9.27 22.73 -7.41
C PRO A 10 10.10 22.44 -6.15
N THR A 11 9.76 23.09 -5.03
CA THR A 11 10.48 22.85 -3.79
C THR A 11 10.20 21.42 -3.30
N LEU A 12 11.10 20.84 -2.52
CA LEU A 12 10.94 19.49 -1.95
C LEU A 12 9.62 19.30 -1.19
N SER A 13 8.99 20.39 -0.71
CA SER A 13 7.69 20.41 -0.05
C SER A 13 6.48 20.38 -0.99
N ASP A 14 6.66 20.68 -2.28
CA ASP A 14 5.56 20.83 -3.24
C ASP A 14 5.25 19.54 -4.00
N ILE A 15 6.18 18.58 -4.03
CA ILE A 15 5.96 17.32 -4.77
C ILE A 15 5.27 16.31 -3.85
N ASN A 16 3.98 16.09 -4.11
CA ASN A 16 3.17 15.11 -3.42
C ASN A 16 3.31 13.73 -4.09
N ILE A 17 3.57 12.68 -3.29
CA ILE A 17 3.68 11.32 -3.79
C ILE A 17 2.40 10.82 -4.50
N HIS A 18 1.24 11.34 -4.11
CA HIS A 18 -0.03 11.07 -4.79
C HIS A 18 -0.10 11.68 -6.18
N ASP A 19 0.47 12.87 -6.37
CA ASP A 19 0.53 13.50 -7.69
C ASP A 19 1.49 12.74 -8.60
N VAL A 20 2.60 12.23 -8.05
CA VAL A 20 3.52 11.33 -8.76
C VAL A 20 2.78 10.07 -9.20
N TYR A 21 1.97 9.47 -8.33
CA TYR A 21 1.14 8.30 -8.69
C TYR A 21 0.11 8.62 -9.78
N GLN A 22 -0.53 9.79 -9.74
CA GLN A 22 -1.49 10.21 -10.77
C GLN A 22 -0.87 10.34 -12.16
N THR A 23 0.45 10.59 -12.27
CA THR A 23 1.12 10.58 -13.57
C THR A 23 1.18 9.19 -14.21
N GLY A 24 1.04 8.12 -13.41
CA GLY A 24 1.09 6.73 -13.87
C GLY A 24 2.45 6.29 -14.40
N ASP A 25 3.50 7.08 -14.22
CA ASP A 25 4.83 6.81 -14.78
C ASP A 25 5.83 6.46 -13.67
N LEU A 26 6.35 5.23 -13.69
CA LEU A 26 7.42 4.76 -12.81
C LEU A 26 8.70 5.61 -12.93
N ILE A 27 8.95 6.26 -14.07
CA ILE A 27 10.06 7.20 -14.25
C ILE A 27 9.88 8.40 -13.32
N CYS A 28 8.66 8.92 -13.17
CA CYS A 28 8.35 10.00 -12.24
C CYS A 28 8.61 9.56 -10.79
N LEU A 29 8.20 8.35 -10.42
CA LEU A 29 8.50 7.79 -9.09
C LEU A 29 10.01 7.68 -8.87
N ARG A 30 10.77 7.11 -9.81
CA ARG A 30 12.23 6.97 -9.68
C ARG A 30 12.93 8.32 -9.53
N LYS A 31 12.52 9.32 -10.31
CA LYS A 31 13.04 10.69 -10.18
C LYS A 31 12.70 11.27 -8.81
N PHE A 32 11.47 11.09 -8.34
CA PHE A 32 11.04 11.54 -7.02
C PHE A 32 11.88 10.89 -5.90
N LEU A 33 12.03 9.57 -5.91
CA LEU A 33 12.82 8.87 -4.90
C LEU A 33 14.30 9.33 -4.93
N LYS A 34 14.90 9.44 -6.11
CA LYS A 34 16.29 9.88 -6.26
C LYS A 34 16.54 11.34 -5.86
N TYR A 35 15.72 12.26 -6.35
CA TYR A 35 15.99 13.69 -6.16
C TYR A 35 15.36 14.27 -4.90
N THR A 36 14.20 13.74 -4.49
CA THR A 36 13.49 14.24 -3.30
C THR A 36 13.90 13.48 -2.05
N ILE A 37 13.92 12.14 -2.11
CA ILE A 37 14.09 11.30 -0.93
C ILE A 37 15.57 11.08 -0.60
N GLU A 38 16.38 10.60 -1.55
CA GLU A 38 17.81 10.33 -1.31
C GLU A 38 18.62 11.61 -1.07
N GLY A 39 18.20 12.75 -1.64
CA GLY A 39 18.79 14.06 -1.35
C GLY A 39 18.55 14.54 0.09
N THR A 40 17.59 13.94 0.80
CA THR A 40 17.17 14.38 2.14
C THR A 40 17.89 13.59 3.23
N LYS A 41 18.81 14.25 3.95
CA LYS A 41 19.55 13.64 5.09
C LYS A 41 18.69 13.38 6.34
N LYS A 42 17.42 13.80 6.36
CA LYS A 42 16.50 13.68 7.51
C LYS A 42 15.54 12.51 7.31
N ALA A 43 15.80 11.39 7.97
CA ALA A 43 14.95 10.19 7.90
C ALA A 43 13.48 10.46 8.26
N SER A 44 13.20 11.37 9.20
CA SER A 44 11.84 11.76 9.55
C SER A 44 11.08 12.40 8.39
N LEU A 45 11.75 13.26 7.59
CA LEU A 45 11.13 13.87 6.41
C LEU A 45 10.86 12.83 5.32
N VAL A 46 11.75 11.86 5.15
CA VAL A 46 11.55 10.72 4.23
C VAL A 46 10.29 9.96 4.60
N SER A 47 10.15 9.57 5.88
CA SER A 47 8.97 8.85 6.36
C SER A 47 7.67 9.65 6.19
N ILE A 48 7.68 10.95 6.53
CA ILE A 48 6.51 11.84 6.34
C ILE A 48 6.13 11.96 4.86
N THR A 49 7.13 12.02 3.98
CA THR A 49 6.89 12.22 2.54
C THR A 49 6.33 10.97 1.88
N ILE A 50 6.91 9.80 2.19
CA ILE A 50 6.49 8.51 1.63
C ILE A 50 5.10 8.11 2.14
N ASN A 51 4.80 8.34 3.42
CA ASN A 51 3.52 7.98 4.05
C ASN A 51 2.50 9.13 4.04
N ARG A 52 2.68 10.11 3.15
CA ARG A 52 1.75 11.24 3.03
C ARG A 52 0.35 10.72 2.77
N ARG A 53 -0.63 11.27 3.49
CA ARG A 53 -2.04 10.94 3.36
C ARG A 53 -2.73 11.91 2.40
N ASP A 54 -3.63 11.41 1.57
CA ASP A 54 -4.52 12.24 0.75
C ASP A 54 -5.68 12.81 1.60
N GLN A 55 -6.62 13.50 0.96
CA GLN A 55 -7.79 14.11 1.62
C GLN A 55 -8.72 13.07 2.29
N SER A 56 -8.70 11.82 1.84
CA SER A 56 -9.44 10.69 2.42
C SER A 56 -8.61 9.95 3.48
N GLY A 57 -7.44 10.46 3.84
CA GLY A 57 -6.53 9.80 4.79
C GLY A 57 -5.76 8.62 4.21
N ARG A 58 -5.79 8.39 2.90
CA ARG A 58 -5.19 7.25 2.25
C ARG A 58 -3.72 7.52 1.95
N THR A 59 -2.85 6.58 2.28
CA THR A 59 -1.45 6.56 1.79
C THR A 59 -1.37 6.03 0.37
N LEU A 60 -0.20 6.14 -0.25
CA LEU A 60 0.04 5.55 -1.57
C LEU A 60 -0.25 4.04 -1.58
N LEU A 61 0.06 3.32 -0.50
CA LEU A 61 -0.22 1.88 -0.40
C LEU A 61 -1.70 1.54 -0.57
N HIS A 62 -2.62 2.39 -0.11
CA HIS A 62 -4.06 2.18 -0.35
C HIS A 62 -4.40 2.26 -1.84
N LYS A 63 -3.79 3.21 -2.57
CA LYS A 63 -4.01 3.37 -4.01
C LYS A 63 -3.46 2.17 -4.78
N LEU A 64 -2.26 1.71 -4.43
CA LEU A 64 -1.65 0.53 -5.03
C LEU A 64 -2.47 -0.74 -4.74
N SER A 65 -2.92 -0.90 -3.49
CA SER A 65 -3.76 -2.03 -3.07
C SER A 65 -5.09 -2.10 -3.84
N SER A 66 -5.64 -0.95 -4.24
CA SER A 66 -6.89 -0.85 -5.00
C SER A 66 -6.68 -0.73 -6.52
N SER A 67 -5.44 -0.86 -7.01
CA SER A 67 -5.13 -0.73 -8.43
C SER A 67 -5.65 -1.92 -9.21
N GLN A 68 -6.26 -1.67 -10.37
CA GLN A 68 -6.66 -2.73 -11.30
C GLN A 68 -5.46 -3.33 -12.04
N ASN A 69 -4.35 -2.60 -12.12
CA ASN A 69 -3.12 -3.08 -12.75
C ASN A 69 -2.19 -3.64 -11.66
N GLU A 70 -2.34 -4.95 -11.41
CA GLU A 70 -1.53 -5.67 -10.43
C GLU A 70 -0.03 -5.49 -10.71
N SER A 71 0.41 -5.75 -11.95
CA SER A 71 1.83 -5.66 -12.34
C SER A 71 2.42 -4.29 -12.06
N ASP A 72 1.72 -3.21 -12.40
CA ASP A 72 2.19 -1.85 -12.08
C ASP A 72 2.27 -1.64 -10.56
N SER A 73 1.20 -2.00 -9.82
CA SER A 73 1.18 -1.84 -8.38
C SER A 73 2.33 -2.56 -7.66
N ILE A 74 2.73 -3.74 -8.14
CA ILE A 74 3.89 -4.48 -7.63
C ILE A 74 5.19 -3.73 -7.93
N HIS A 75 5.41 -3.26 -9.17
CA HIS A 75 6.62 -2.50 -9.48
C HIS A 75 6.74 -1.21 -8.66
N TRP A 76 5.63 -0.53 -8.40
CA TRP A 76 5.61 0.62 -7.49
C TRP A 76 6.02 0.21 -6.07
N LEU A 77 5.48 -0.90 -5.56
CA LEU A 77 5.81 -1.41 -4.23
C LEU A 77 7.28 -1.84 -4.12
N GLU A 78 7.84 -2.51 -5.13
CA GLU A 78 9.24 -2.93 -5.19
C GLU A 78 10.22 -1.75 -5.09
N LEU A 79 9.85 -0.59 -5.64
CA LEU A 79 10.63 0.64 -5.51
C LEU A 79 10.50 1.27 -4.13
N LEU A 80 9.36 1.09 -3.47
CA LEU A 80 9.04 1.73 -2.19
C LEU A 80 9.48 0.90 -0.97
N GLN A 81 9.63 -0.42 -1.09
CA GLN A 81 9.90 -1.32 0.04
C GLN A 81 11.20 -1.01 0.80
N ASN A 82 12.15 -0.33 0.15
CA ASN A 82 13.41 0.10 0.78
C ASN A 82 13.28 1.38 1.62
N TYR A 83 12.08 1.96 1.68
CA TYR A 83 11.77 3.18 2.44
C TYR A 83 10.86 2.83 3.63
N PRO A 84 10.85 3.68 4.69
CA PRO A 84 10.07 3.40 5.90
C PRO A 84 8.56 3.53 5.65
N LEU A 85 7.94 2.49 5.12
CA LEU A 85 6.51 2.40 4.83
C LEU A 85 5.69 2.14 6.10
N GLN A 86 4.56 2.84 6.21
CA GLN A 86 3.57 2.63 7.26
C GLN A 86 2.38 1.85 6.69
N LEU A 87 2.37 0.55 6.99
CA LEU A 87 1.44 -0.42 6.40
C LEU A 87 0.06 -0.44 7.05
N ASN A 88 -0.03 0.08 8.28
CA ASN A 88 -1.19 -0.11 9.16
C ASN A 88 -2.01 1.17 9.35
N ILE A 89 -1.80 2.19 8.50
CA ILE A 89 -2.56 3.44 8.58
C ILE A 89 -3.99 3.18 8.10
N PRO A 90 -5.02 3.47 8.91
CA PRO A 90 -6.39 3.46 8.43
C PRO A 90 -6.71 4.73 7.62
N ASP A 91 -7.50 4.57 6.57
CA ASP A 91 -8.16 5.68 5.90
C ASP A 91 -9.25 6.31 6.77
N LEU A 92 -9.73 7.49 6.38
CA LEU A 92 -10.73 8.23 7.18
C LEU A 92 -12.17 7.81 6.89
N GLU A 93 -12.40 7.18 5.74
CA GLU A 93 -13.75 6.87 5.27
C GLU A 93 -14.28 5.61 5.97
N SER A 94 -13.56 4.50 5.83
CA SER A 94 -14.00 3.20 6.30
C SER A 94 -13.15 2.71 7.48
N GLY A 95 -12.02 3.36 7.75
CA GLY A 95 -11.03 2.84 8.70
C GLY A 95 -10.18 1.74 8.08
N TRP A 96 -10.18 1.65 6.75
CA TRP A 96 -9.51 0.57 6.02
C TRP A 96 -8.02 0.82 5.95
N THR A 97 -7.24 -0.21 6.25
CA THR A 97 -5.79 -0.23 5.97
C THR A 97 -5.55 -0.61 4.49
N PRO A 98 -4.32 -0.48 3.97
CA PRO A 98 -3.95 -1.03 2.66
C PRO A 98 -4.35 -2.50 2.50
N LEU A 99 -4.20 -3.33 3.54
CA LEU A 99 -4.59 -4.74 3.49
C LEU A 99 -6.11 -4.92 3.27
N HIS A 100 -6.95 -4.12 3.95
CA HIS A 100 -8.40 -4.15 3.75
C HIS A 100 -8.73 -3.86 2.27
N ARG A 101 -8.12 -2.80 1.70
CA ARG A 101 -8.31 -2.44 0.29
C ARG A 101 -7.84 -3.56 -0.64
N ALA A 102 -6.68 -4.17 -0.39
CA ALA A 102 -6.13 -5.23 -1.23
C ALA A 102 -7.04 -6.45 -1.28
N LEU A 103 -7.50 -6.92 -0.12
CA LEU A 103 -8.37 -8.09 -0.04
C LEU A 103 -9.78 -7.81 -0.59
N TYR A 104 -10.36 -6.66 -0.28
CA TYR A 104 -11.68 -6.26 -0.80
C TYR A 104 -11.70 -6.18 -2.33
N HIS A 105 -10.62 -5.68 -2.94
CA HIS A 105 -10.50 -5.60 -4.39
C HIS A 105 -9.98 -6.90 -5.05
N GLY A 106 -9.74 -7.96 -4.27
CA GLY A 106 -9.21 -9.23 -4.77
C GLY A 106 -7.78 -9.14 -5.30
N ASN A 107 -7.01 -8.13 -4.92
CA ASN A 107 -5.59 -7.97 -5.28
C ASN A 107 -4.72 -8.88 -4.40
N LEU A 108 -4.89 -10.19 -4.58
CA LEU A 108 -4.33 -11.22 -3.70
C LEU A 108 -2.80 -11.24 -3.71
N ARG A 109 -2.17 -10.91 -4.85
CA ARG A 109 -0.71 -10.84 -4.93
C ARG A 109 -0.15 -9.64 -4.18
N PHE A 110 -0.81 -8.50 -4.22
CA PHE A 110 -0.39 -7.35 -3.41
C PHE A 110 -0.62 -7.66 -1.93
N ALA A 111 -1.75 -8.27 -1.57
CA ALA A 111 -2.05 -8.71 -0.22
C ALA A 111 -1.00 -9.71 0.32
N SER A 112 -0.59 -10.71 -0.48
CA SER A 112 0.43 -11.67 -0.06
C SER A 112 1.76 -11.00 0.22
N ILE A 113 2.18 -10.01 -0.57
CA ILE A 113 3.41 -9.24 -0.28
C ILE A 113 3.27 -8.45 1.02
N LEU A 114 2.12 -7.79 1.26
CA LEU A 114 1.88 -7.06 2.51
C LEU A 114 1.95 -7.98 3.74
N ILE A 115 1.46 -9.22 3.62
CA ILE A 115 1.42 -10.21 4.71
C ILE A 115 2.79 -10.86 4.88
N ASP A 116 3.32 -11.46 3.83
CA ASP A 116 4.46 -12.38 3.90
C ASP A 116 5.82 -11.67 3.90
N GLN A 117 5.91 -10.50 3.27
CA GLN A 117 7.19 -9.80 3.08
C GLN A 117 7.31 -8.54 3.94
N LEU A 118 6.19 -7.86 4.16
CA LEU A 118 6.16 -6.58 4.87
C LEU A 118 5.59 -6.69 6.29
N GLU A 119 5.06 -7.85 6.67
CA GLU A 119 4.58 -8.16 8.03
C GLU A 119 3.57 -7.14 8.57
N CYS A 120 2.54 -6.81 7.78
CA CYS A 120 1.47 -5.91 8.23
C CYS A 120 0.57 -6.54 9.32
N ASP A 121 -0.13 -5.70 10.09
CA ASP A 121 -1.02 -6.19 11.16
C ASP A 121 -2.36 -6.66 10.58
N LEU A 122 -2.64 -7.95 10.78
CA LEU A 122 -3.83 -8.63 10.26
C LEU A 122 -5.07 -8.44 11.14
N ASN A 123 -4.91 -7.96 12.37
CA ASN A 123 -5.97 -7.87 13.38
C ASN A 123 -6.65 -6.50 13.44
N ILE A 124 -6.20 -5.55 12.64
CA ILE A 124 -6.80 -4.22 12.58
C ILE A 124 -8.22 -4.36 12.07
N LYS A 125 -9.14 -3.71 12.79
CA LYS A 125 -10.56 -3.65 12.46
C LYS A 125 -10.91 -2.29 11.92
N ASP A 126 -11.78 -2.29 10.92
CA ASP A 126 -12.36 -1.11 10.34
C ASP A 126 -13.43 -0.46 11.24
N HIS A 127 -14.10 0.58 10.73
CA HIS A 127 -15.16 1.28 11.47
C HIS A 127 -16.40 0.41 11.73
N GLU A 128 -16.58 -0.69 11.00
CA GLU A 128 -17.66 -1.66 11.21
C GLU A 128 -17.22 -2.83 12.12
N GLY A 129 -15.97 -2.82 12.60
CA GLY A 129 -15.41 -3.84 13.48
C GLY A 129 -14.94 -5.11 12.76
N LEU A 130 -14.81 -5.04 11.43
CA LEU A 130 -14.39 -6.13 10.56
C LEU A 130 -12.89 -6.04 10.28
N SER A 131 -12.18 -7.17 10.35
CA SER A 131 -10.81 -7.26 9.86
C SER A 131 -10.79 -7.33 8.33
N ALA A 132 -9.61 -7.15 7.74
CA ALA A 132 -9.41 -7.30 6.30
C ALA A 132 -9.85 -8.68 5.78
N PHE A 133 -9.65 -9.74 6.58
CA PHE A 133 -10.10 -11.09 6.23
C PHE A 133 -11.60 -11.29 6.41
N ASP A 134 -12.21 -10.67 7.42
CA ASP A 134 -13.68 -10.71 7.58
C ASP A 134 -14.36 -10.09 6.35
N LEU A 135 -13.85 -8.95 5.88
CA LEU A 135 -14.30 -8.34 4.64
C LEU A 135 -14.08 -9.27 3.44
N TYR A 136 -12.88 -9.85 3.29
CA TYR A 136 -12.60 -10.80 2.21
C TYR A 136 -13.60 -11.96 2.17
N HIS A 137 -13.82 -12.61 3.32
CA HIS A 137 -14.78 -13.71 3.45
C HIS A 137 -16.21 -13.27 3.14
N SER A 138 -16.58 -12.03 3.47
CA SER A 138 -17.90 -11.48 3.12
C SER A 138 -18.07 -11.20 1.62
N THR A 139 -16.97 -10.99 0.88
CA THR A 139 -16.99 -10.74 -0.57
C THR A 139 -16.98 -12.01 -1.43
N ILE A 140 -16.58 -13.16 -0.86
CA ILE A 140 -16.63 -14.45 -1.53
C ILE A 140 -17.93 -15.16 -1.12
N ASP A 141 -18.93 -15.15 -2.01
CA ASP A 141 -20.26 -15.76 -1.79
C ASP A 141 -20.27 -17.30 -1.67
N GLU A 142 -19.13 -17.95 -1.45
CA GLU A 142 -19.03 -19.42 -1.37
C GLU A 142 -18.77 -19.89 0.09
N PRO A 143 -19.61 -20.78 0.65
CA PRO A 143 -19.44 -21.26 2.00
C PRO A 143 -18.10 -21.98 2.13
N ILE A 144 -17.32 -21.60 3.13
CA ILE A 144 -16.00 -22.15 3.49
C ILE A 144 -16.16 -23.58 4.09
N HIS A 145 -16.91 -24.45 3.42
CA HIS A 145 -17.15 -25.83 3.85
C HIS A 145 -16.29 -26.86 3.11
N SER A 146 -15.36 -26.45 2.25
CA SER A 146 -14.53 -27.39 1.47
C SER A 146 -13.06 -27.52 1.90
N LEU A 147 -12.60 -26.79 2.93
CA LEU A 147 -11.20 -26.87 3.39
C LEU A 147 -10.98 -27.34 4.84
N SER A 148 -12.02 -27.81 5.53
CA SER A 148 -11.87 -28.39 6.87
C SER A 148 -12.71 -29.65 7.06
N THR A 149 -12.20 -30.78 6.55
CA THR A 149 -12.14 -32.06 7.27
C THR A 149 -11.24 -33.01 6.49
N ASN A 150 -9.94 -33.05 6.82
CA ASN A 150 -9.23 -34.32 6.71
C ASN A 150 -8.25 -34.52 7.86
N PRO A 151 -8.73 -34.78 9.09
CA PRO A 151 -7.90 -35.34 10.15
C PRO A 151 -7.77 -36.86 9.91
N SER A 152 -6.97 -37.25 8.91
CA SER A 152 -6.64 -38.66 8.65
C SER A 152 -5.15 -38.86 8.42
N MET A 153 -4.31 -38.23 9.24
CA MET A 153 -3.00 -38.79 9.54
C MET A 153 -3.24 -40.05 10.39
N LYS A 154 -3.36 -41.21 9.73
CA LYS A 154 -3.28 -42.50 10.43
C LYS A 154 -1.93 -42.58 11.11
N ILE A 155 -1.94 -42.35 12.42
CA ILE A 155 -0.88 -42.70 13.33
C ILE A 155 -0.66 -44.20 13.19
N ARG A 156 0.62 -44.53 13.08
CA ARG A 156 1.21 -45.86 13.04
C ARG A 156 0.98 -46.51 14.40
N ASP A 157 0.25 -47.63 14.43
CA ASP A 157 0.25 -48.55 15.55
C ASP A 157 0.66 -49.96 15.08
N GLN A 158 1.81 -50.37 15.62
CA GLN A 158 2.40 -51.71 15.75
C GLN A 158 2.87 -52.44 14.49
#